data_AF-D1PBV4-F1
#
_entry.id   AF-D1PBV4-F1
#
_cell.length_a   1.000
_cell.length_b   1.000
_cell.length_c   1.000
_cell.angle_alpha   90.00
_cell.angle_beta   90.00
_cell.angle_gamma   90.00
#
_symmetry.space_group_name_H-M   'P 1'
#
loop_
_entity.id
_entity.type
_entity.pdbx_description
1 polymer ?
#
loop_
_entity_poly.entity_id
_entity_poly.type
_entity_poly.pdbx_seq_one_letter_code
_entity_poly.pdbx_strand_id
1 'polypeptide(L)' 'MAKMNKKLITLFHTLPSMGMAFIVLGVLLMVASFAFSIQGNSVLFAGLFFILAGVAGFVYSLKKG' A
#
# COMPACT_ATOMS: atom_id res chain seq x y z
N MET A 1 -0.19 -0.17 32.81
CA MET A 1 -0.22 -0.93 31.54
C MET A 1 -1.48 -0.58 30.78
N ALA A 2 -1.38 0.08 29.63
CA ALA A 2 -2.54 0.35 28.78
C ALA A 2 -3.03 -0.99 28.18
N LYS A 3 -4.26 -1.38 28.51
CA LYS A 3 -4.90 -2.60 28.00
C LYS A 3 -5.30 -2.37 26.54
N MET A 4 -4.36 -2.59 25.61
CA MET A 4 -4.61 -2.41 24.19
C MET A 4 -5.60 -3.47 23.70
N ASN A 5 -6.66 -3.03 23.01
CA ASN A 5 -7.76 -3.88 22.55
C ASN A 5 -7.24 -4.92 21.54
N LYS A 6 -7.53 -6.22 21.76
CA LYS A 6 -7.07 -7.32 20.89
C LYS A 6 -7.39 -7.12 19.40
N LYS A 7 -8.47 -6.40 19.06
CA LYS A 7 -8.83 -6.01 17.69
C LYS A 7 -7.80 -5.08 17.01
N LEU A 8 -7.18 -4.20 17.78
CA LEU A 8 -6.15 -3.27 17.28
C LEU A 8 -4.86 -4.03 16.94
N ILE A 9 -4.52 -5.03 17.74
CA ILE A 9 -3.33 -5.87 17.55
C ILE A 9 -3.48 -6.72 16.27
N THR A 10 -4.67 -7.28 16.02
CA THR A 10 -4.95 -8.01 14.77
C THR A 10 -4.93 -7.11 13.54
N LEU A 11 -5.43 -5.87 13.65
CA LEU A 11 -5.35 -4.88 12.57
C LEU A 11 -3.88 -4.52 12.24
N PHE A 12 -3.04 -4.35 13.27
CA PHE A 12 -1.60 -4.11 13.08
C PHE A 12 -0.85 -5.31 12.49
N HIS A 13 -1.26 -6.54 12.79
CA HIS A 13 -0.69 -7.74 12.13
C HIS A 13 -1.10 -7.88 10.66
N THR A 14 -2.20 -7.25 10.24
CA THR A 14 -2.61 -7.15 8.83
C THR A 14 -2.05 -5.93 8.09
N LEU A 15 -1.43 -4.97 8.81
CA LEU A 15 -0.79 -3.81 8.17
C LEU A 15 0.36 -4.16 7.21
N PRO A 16 1.26 -5.13 7.48
CA PRO A 16 2.35 -5.46 6.56
C PRO A 16 1.81 -6.10 5.28
N SER A 17 0.77 -6.94 5.36
CA SER A 17 0.11 -7.48 4.17
C SER A 17 -0.65 -6.40 3.38
N MET A 18 -1.19 -5.39 4.07
CA MET A 18 -1.83 -4.24 3.42
C MET A 18 -0.83 -3.36 2.66
N GLY A 19 0.36 -3.11 3.21
CA GLY A 19 1.43 -2.38 2.52
C GLY A 19 1.86 -3.05 1.22
N MET A 20 2.06 -4.37 1.26
CA MET A 20 2.36 -5.17 0.07
C MET A 20 1.23 -5.14 -0.96
N ALA A 21 -0.03 -5.20 -0.53
CA ALA A 21 -1.17 -5.10 -1.43
C ALA A 21 -1.24 -3.74 -2.16
N PHE A 22 -0.93 -2.65 -1.48
CA PHE A 22 -0.88 -1.32 -2.09
C PHE A 22 0.26 -1.18 -3.11
N ILE A 23 1.42 -1.80 -2.85
CA ILE A 23 2.52 -1.85 -3.83
C ILE A 23 2.08 -2.60 -5.09
N VAL A 24 1.49 -3.79 -4.93
CA VAL A 24 1.02 -4.61 -6.06
C VAL A 24 -0.06 -3.87 -6.86
N LEU A 25 -0.99 -3.21 -6.18
CA LEU A 25 -2.02 -2.41 -6.82
C LEU A 25 -1.43 -1.23 -7.63
N GLY A 26 -0.42 -0.55 -7.07
CA GLY A 26 0.25 0.55 -7.76
C GLY A 26 1.02 0.11 -9.01
N VAL A 27 1.67 -1.06 -8.96
CA VAL A 27 2.33 -1.66 -10.14
C VAL A 27 1.31 -2.05 -11.21
N LEU A 28 0.20 -2.68 -10.81
CA LEU A 28 -0.88 -3.04 -11.74
C LEU A 28 -1.48 -1.79 -12.43
N LEU A 29 -1.67 -0.69 -11.70
CA LEU A 29 -2.15 0.57 -12.26
C LEU A 29 -1.18 1.15 -13.29
N MET A 30 0.13 1.08 -13.04
CA MET A 30 1.13 1.49 -14.04
C MET A 30 1.05 0.63 -15.29
N VAL A 31 1.04 -0.70 -15.14
CA VAL A 31 0.97 -1.63 -16.28
C VAL A 31 -0.31 -1.42 -17.07
N ALA A 32 -1.44 -1.20 -16.39
CA ALA A 32 -2.72 -0.89 -17.04
C ALA A 32 -2.65 0.42 -17.83
N SER A 33 -2.00 1.46 -17.29
CA SER A 33 -1.83 2.73 -18.00
C SER A 33 -1.11 2.56 -19.33
N PHE A 34 -0.09 1.69 -19.38
CA PHE A 34 0.64 1.37 -20.61
C PHE A 34 -0.15 0.44 -21.54
N ALA A 35 -0.75 -0.63 -21.00
CA ALA A 35 -1.50 -1.61 -21.77
C ALA A 35 -2.73 -1.02 -22.47
N PHE A 36 -3.41 -0.05 -21.84
CA PHE A 36 -4.59 0.62 -22.39
C PHE A 36 -4.27 1.96 -23.06
N SER A 37 -3.00 2.36 -23.17
CA SER A 37 -2.56 3.66 -23.72
C SER A 37 -3.40 4.84 -23.18
N ILE A 38 -3.60 4.87 -21.86
CA ILE A 38 -4.42 5.93 -21.24
C ILE A 38 -3.73 7.28 -21.45
N GLN A 39 -4.46 8.21 -22.06
CA GLN A 39 -3.95 9.55 -22.35
C GLN A 39 -3.89 10.37 -21.04
N GLY A 40 -2.70 10.88 -20.73
CA GLY A 40 -2.43 11.68 -19.55
C GLY A 40 -1.78 10.91 -18.39
N ASN A 41 -1.22 11.66 -17.45
CA ASN A 41 -0.32 11.10 -16.44
C ASN A 41 -1.04 10.71 -15.13
N SER A 42 -2.35 10.94 -15.03
CA SER A 42 -3.11 10.77 -13.79
C SER A 42 -3.05 9.35 -13.23
N VAL A 43 -3.15 8.34 -14.10
CA VAL A 43 -3.09 6.92 -13.70
C VAL A 43 -1.67 6.52 -13.29
N LEU A 44 -0.64 7.06 -13.96
CA LEU A 44 0.75 6.87 -13.58
C LEU A 44 1.04 7.51 -12.20
N PHE A 45 0.54 8.72 -11.96
CA PHE A 45 0.66 9.39 -10.66
C PHE A 45 -0.11 8.64 -9.55
N ALA A 46 -1.29 8.09 -9.85
CA ALA A 46 -2.01 7.24 -8.91
C ALA A 46 -1.22 5.96 -8.59
N GLY A 47 -0.62 5.31 -9.60
CA GLY A 47 0.26 4.15 -9.41
C GLY A 47 1.47 4.48 -8.53
N LEU A 48 2.15 5.58 -8.80
CA LEU A 48 3.26 6.08 -7.98
C LEU A 48 2.84 6.34 -6.53
N PHE A 49 1.68 6.97 -6.34
CA PHE A 49 1.13 7.25 -5.02
C PHE A 49 0.86 5.97 -4.23
N PHE A 50 0.24 4.97 -4.87
CA PHE A 50 -0.03 3.67 -4.24
C PHE A 50 1.24 2.93 -3.85
N ILE A 51 2.29 2.99 -4.68
CA ILE A 51 3.60 2.40 -4.34
C ILE A 51 4.21 3.11 -3.12
N LEU A 52 4.22 4.45 -3.11
CA LEU A 52 4.75 5.23 -1.97
C LEU A 52 3.97 4.95 -0.68
N ALA A 53 2.64 4.94 -0.73
CA ALA A 53 1.79 4.63 0.42
C ALA A 53 2.01 3.19 0.91
N GLY A 54 2.16 2.24 -0.01
CA GLY A 54 2.44 0.85 0.30
C GLY A 54 3.80 0.64 0.96
N VAL A 55 4.86 1.28 0.43
CA VAL A 55 6.20 1.25 1.05
C VAL A 55 6.18 1.90 2.43
N ALA A 56 5.53 3.05 2.60
CA ALA A 56 5.40 3.70 3.90
C ALA A 56 4.64 2.81 4.91
N GLY A 57 3.55 2.17 4.48
CA GLY A 57 2.79 1.22 5.30
C GLY A 57 3.60 -0.02 5.67
N PHE A 58 4.38 -0.56 4.74
CA PHE A 58 5.26 -1.70 4.96
C PHE A 58 6.39 -1.37 5.94
N VAL A 59 7.13 -0.27 5.72
CA VAL A 59 8.19 0.18 6.62
C VAL A 59 7.66 0.48 8.01
N TYR A 60 6.50 1.12 8.12
CA TYR A 60 5.84 1.36 9.40
C TYR A 60 5.50 0.06 10.12
N SER A 61 5.02 -0.95 9.39
CA SER A 61 4.74 -2.26 9.97
C SER A 61 6.00 -2.98 10.43
N LEU A 62 7.11 -2.90 9.69
CA LEU A 62 8.39 -3.49 10.11
C LEU A 62 8.93 -2.83 11.37
N LYS A 63 8.76 -1.50 11.53
CA LYS A 63 9.21 -0.77 12.72
C LYS A 63 8.38 -1.08 13.97
N LYS A 64 7.20 -1.67 13.81
CA LYS A 64 6.24 -1.95 14.89
C LYS A 64 6.17 -3.43 15.29
N GLY A 65 6.62 -4.33 14.43
CA GLY A 65 6.87 -5.75 14.75
C GLY A 65 8.18 -5.93 15.49
#